data_AF-A0A934L2G4-F1
#
_entry.id   AF-A0A934L2G4-F1
#
_cell.length_a   1.000
_cell.length_b   1.000
_cell.length_c   1.000
_cell.angle_alpha   90.00
_cell.angle_beta   90.00
_cell.angle_gamma   90.00
#
_symmetry.space_group_name_H-M   'P 1'
#
loop_
_entity.id
_entity.type
_entity.pdbx_description
1 polymer ?
#
loop_
_entity_poly.entity_id
_entity_poly.type
_entity_poly.pdbx_seq_one_letter_code
_entity_poly.pdbx_strand_id
1 'polypeptide(L)'
;MTPASIAGAATTRTRCLRCLRTAAHCVCADLPLVAHRTEIVVLQHPRERFHPVGTAPLARFGLARCRLVVAPGGLARALDVAAIDARGTALLYPGEDAIEIGAVPESERPARLIVLDGTWPQSKRLYAANPWLHALPRLRLAPDRPSAWRVRLPPRPECLSTIESIVQALRVLEPDTPGLHAGLDALLDAFHRMNERTVAFMRAATRTPRHLRPRQRESRRLPHELFAPRLLVVHGEVPATGDAREVLHWVAAHVDGDDRFESIVRSTSCPPSAGQLAHIGVDALDVARGESHAASCARFAAFAGDGAVLAAWNARTLAIARELLGRREPCVLLKAAYTNLRGGRCGHLADVTRTEGLEPVVLPFRGRAAVTTGQAVAVARWLRGRDHAR
;
A
#
# COMPACT_ATOMS: atom_id res chain seq x y z
N MET A 1 50.04 23.25 15.79
CA MET A 1 49.43 22.57 14.63
C MET A 1 48.02 22.17 15.01
N THR A 2 47.04 22.95 14.55
CA THR A 2 45.62 22.77 14.86
C THR A 2 45.04 21.74 13.89
N PRO A 3 44.34 20.67 14.33
CA PRO A 3 43.72 19.73 13.40
C PRO A 3 42.46 20.36 12.79
N ALA A 4 42.41 20.32 11.46
CA ALA A 4 41.27 20.78 10.66
C ALA A 4 40.03 19.92 10.94
N SER A 5 38.95 20.59 11.35
CA SER A 5 37.61 20.03 11.54
C SER A 5 37.01 19.58 10.20
N ILE A 6 36.81 18.27 10.02
CA ILE A 6 35.96 17.72 8.96
C ILE A 6 34.51 17.74 9.46
N ALA A 7 33.84 18.88 9.32
CA ALA A 7 32.40 19.00 9.50
C ALA A 7 31.69 18.87 8.15
N GLY A 8 31.48 17.63 7.70
CA GLY A 8 30.56 17.33 6.60
C GLY A 8 29.12 17.47 7.06
N ALA A 9 28.62 18.70 7.19
CA ALA A 9 27.23 18.96 7.56
C ALA A 9 26.28 18.35 6.52
N ALA A 10 25.55 17.30 6.92
CA ALA A 10 24.39 16.84 6.20
C ALA A 10 23.36 17.97 6.18
N THR A 11 23.27 18.71 5.07
CA THR A 11 22.30 19.79 4.90
C THR A 11 20.88 19.21 4.92
N THR A 12 20.24 19.30 6.08
CA THR A 12 18.81 19.03 6.26
C THR A 12 18.05 19.93 5.31
N ARG A 13 17.45 19.37 4.26
CA ARG A 13 16.68 20.16 3.29
C ARG A 13 15.47 20.78 4.01
N THR A 14 15.46 22.09 4.15
CA THR A 14 14.31 22.84 4.69
C THR A 14 13.05 22.48 3.92
N ARG A 15 11.98 22.16 4.65
CA ARG A 15 10.66 21.84 4.08
C ARG A 15 9.68 22.97 4.39
N CYS A 16 8.76 23.21 3.47
CA CYS A 16 7.63 24.10 3.71
C CYS A 16 6.71 23.48 4.78
N LEU A 17 6.36 24.23 5.81
CA LEU A 17 5.44 23.74 6.86
C LEU A 17 3.99 23.60 6.39
N ARG A 18 3.63 24.22 5.25
CA ARG A 18 2.29 24.13 4.63
C ARG A 18 2.14 22.89 3.76
N CYS A 19 2.97 22.74 2.72
CA CYS A 19 2.88 21.61 1.78
C CYS A 19 3.89 20.47 2.00
N LEU A 20 4.81 20.60 2.95
CA LEU A 20 5.86 19.62 3.29
C LEU A 20 6.87 19.31 2.16
N ARG A 21 6.77 19.98 1.01
CA ARG A 21 7.79 19.92 -0.04
C ARG A 21 9.07 20.60 0.40
N THR A 22 10.21 20.21 -0.15
CA THR A 22 11.47 20.94 0.02
C THR A 22 11.32 22.37 -0.48
N ALA A 23 12.00 23.34 0.13
CA ALA A 23 11.93 24.75 -0.26
C ALA A 23 12.10 24.96 -1.77
N ALA A 24 13.05 24.26 -2.41
CA ALA A 24 13.30 24.31 -3.86
C ALA A 24 12.12 23.90 -4.77
N HIS A 25 11.15 23.14 -4.25
CA HIS A 25 9.98 22.65 -5.00
C HIS A 25 8.65 23.20 -4.45
N CYS A 26 8.72 24.07 -3.44
CA CYS A 26 7.53 24.67 -2.82
C CYS A 26 7.07 25.89 -3.64
N VAL A 27 5.76 25.97 -3.92
CA VAL A 27 5.11 27.14 -4.57
C VAL A 27 4.05 27.77 -3.66
N CYS A 28 4.01 27.43 -2.37
CA CYS A 28 2.95 27.87 -1.46
C CYS A 28 2.87 29.38 -1.24
N ALA A 29 3.98 30.10 -1.41
CA ALA A 29 4.00 31.57 -1.30
C ALA A 29 3.31 32.24 -2.49
N ASP A 30 3.27 31.57 -3.64
CA ASP A 30 2.73 32.10 -4.89
C ASP A 30 1.29 31.61 -5.16
N LEU A 31 0.70 30.84 -4.24
CA LEU A 31 -0.65 30.30 -4.43
C LEU A 31 -1.68 31.41 -4.18
N PRO A 32 -2.62 31.64 -5.13
CA PRO A 32 -3.75 32.53 -4.87
C PRO A 32 -4.70 31.91 -3.85
N LEU A 33 -5.65 32.68 -3.32
CA LEU A 33 -6.83 32.12 -2.66
C LEU A 33 -8.04 32.45 -3.54
N VAL A 34 -8.42 31.52 -4.42
CA VAL A 34 -9.46 31.72 -5.42
C VAL A 34 -10.83 31.54 -4.78
N ALA A 35 -11.68 32.56 -4.87
CA ALA A 35 -13.09 32.46 -4.48
C ALA A 35 -13.89 31.72 -5.56
N HIS A 36 -14.74 30.78 -5.14
CA HIS A 36 -15.64 30.00 -5.99
C HIS A 36 -16.82 29.50 -5.14
N ARG A 37 -17.91 29.04 -5.76
CA ARG A 37 -19.13 28.59 -5.09
C ARG A 37 -19.14 27.08 -4.83
N THR A 38 -18.85 26.27 -5.84
CA THR A 38 -18.87 24.81 -5.80
C THR A 38 -17.84 24.30 -4.79
N GLU A 39 -18.27 23.55 -3.78
CA GLU A 39 -17.36 22.92 -2.84
C GLU A 39 -16.56 21.81 -3.53
N ILE A 40 -15.24 21.87 -3.45
CA ILE A 40 -14.36 20.83 -3.98
C ILE A 40 -13.93 19.90 -2.84
N VAL A 41 -14.16 18.60 -3.01
CA VAL A 41 -13.66 17.59 -2.07
C VAL A 41 -12.74 16.63 -2.81
N VAL A 42 -11.45 16.70 -2.51
CA VAL A 42 -10.44 15.80 -3.06
C VAL A 42 -10.30 14.59 -2.14
N LEU A 43 -10.69 13.41 -2.63
CA LEU A 43 -10.46 12.13 -1.97
C LEU A 43 -9.14 11.54 -2.47
N GLN A 44 -8.10 11.63 -1.63
CA GLN A 44 -6.74 11.27 -1.97
C GLN A 44 -6.37 9.86 -1.50
N HIS A 45 -5.68 9.12 -2.37
CA HIS A 45 -5.13 7.81 -2.06
C HIS A 45 -3.96 7.93 -1.04
N PRO A 46 -3.85 7.05 -0.02
CA PRO A 46 -2.82 7.12 1.02
C PRO A 46 -1.39 7.28 0.52
N ARG A 47 -1.07 6.63 -0.60
CA ARG A 47 0.27 6.66 -1.19
C ARG A 47 0.62 8.02 -1.81
N GLU A 48 -0.36 8.86 -2.13
CA GLU A 48 -0.12 10.19 -2.69
C GLU A 48 0.06 11.26 -1.62
N ARG A 49 -0.34 11.01 -0.36
CA ARG A 49 -0.29 11.98 0.75
C ARG A 49 1.05 12.70 0.91
N PHE A 50 2.14 11.96 0.75
CA PHE A 50 3.50 12.49 0.89
C PHE A 50 4.27 12.50 -0.43
N HIS A 51 3.56 12.38 -1.56
CA HIS A 51 4.23 12.34 -2.86
C HIS A 51 4.79 13.73 -3.20
N PRO A 52 6.10 13.86 -3.49
CA PRO A 52 6.76 15.16 -3.61
C PRO A 52 6.20 16.04 -4.73
N VAL A 53 5.59 15.43 -5.75
CA VAL A 53 5.05 16.10 -6.94
C VAL A 53 3.53 16.00 -7.06
N GLY A 54 2.80 15.54 -6.03
CA GLY A 54 1.33 15.46 -6.09
C GLY A 54 0.69 16.85 -6.15
N THR A 55 -0.40 17.06 -6.88
CA THR A 55 -0.99 18.42 -7.06
C THR A 55 -2.21 18.72 -6.22
N ALA A 56 -2.84 17.74 -5.58
CA ALA A 56 -3.92 17.98 -4.64
C ALA A 56 -3.62 19.06 -3.57
N PRO A 57 -2.39 19.20 -3.02
CA PRO A 57 -2.07 20.30 -2.12
C PRO A 57 -2.20 21.69 -2.77
N LEU A 58 -1.99 21.83 -4.08
CA LEU A 58 -2.18 23.11 -4.78
C LEU A 58 -3.67 23.51 -4.73
N ALA A 59 -4.57 22.58 -5.02
CA ALA A 59 -6.01 22.81 -4.91
C ALA A 59 -6.41 23.14 -3.47
N ARG A 60 -5.94 22.34 -2.49
CA ARG A 60 -6.28 22.52 -1.07
C ARG A 60 -5.90 23.89 -0.51
N PHE A 61 -4.78 24.44 -0.97
CA PHE A 61 -4.24 25.70 -0.48
C PHE A 61 -4.57 26.89 -1.38
N GLY A 62 -4.93 26.63 -2.64
CA GLY A 62 -5.20 27.62 -3.66
C GLY A 62 -6.68 27.99 -3.81
N LEU A 63 -7.60 27.14 -3.35
CA LEU A 63 -9.04 27.31 -3.50
C LEU A 63 -9.70 27.59 -2.15
N ALA A 64 -10.63 28.54 -2.11
CA ALA A 64 -11.31 28.97 -0.89
C ALA A 64 -12.22 27.88 -0.30
N ARG A 65 -12.87 27.05 -1.13
CA ARG A 65 -13.79 25.99 -0.70
C ARG A 65 -13.31 24.62 -1.16
N CYS A 66 -12.09 24.25 -0.76
CA CYS A 66 -11.50 22.95 -1.08
C CYS A 66 -11.07 22.17 0.17
N ARG A 67 -11.55 20.93 0.28
CA ARG A 67 -11.17 19.96 1.31
C ARG A 67 -10.33 18.86 0.68
N LEU A 68 -9.23 18.50 1.34
CA LEU A 68 -8.39 17.36 0.97
C LEU A 68 -8.52 16.29 2.05
N VAL A 69 -9.06 15.14 1.67
CA VAL A 69 -9.33 14.03 2.57
C VAL A 69 -8.53 12.82 2.11
N VAL A 70 -7.66 12.30 2.96
CA VAL A 70 -6.91 11.07 2.65
C VAL A 70 -7.80 9.89 3.00
N ALA A 71 -8.17 9.07 2.03
CA ALA A 71 -8.95 7.86 2.25
C ALA A 71 -8.12 6.88 3.08
N PRO A 72 -8.48 6.54 4.34
CA PRO A 72 -7.78 5.49 5.08
C PRO A 72 -7.85 4.17 4.30
N GLY A 73 -6.91 3.25 4.52
CA GLY A 73 -6.84 1.94 3.85
C GLY A 73 -7.97 0.99 4.23
N GLY A 74 -9.21 1.39 4.00
CA GLY A 74 -10.45 0.81 4.54
C GLY A 74 -11.27 1.87 5.29
N LEU A 75 -12.44 2.20 4.73
CA LEU A 75 -13.56 3.02 5.26
C LEU A 75 -13.33 4.52 5.57
N ALA A 76 -14.07 5.35 4.82
CA ALA A 76 -15.22 6.17 5.27
C ALA A 76 -15.13 7.07 6.52
N ARG A 77 -14.02 7.14 7.27
CA ARG A 77 -13.98 7.83 8.57
C ARG A 77 -13.65 9.33 8.50
N ALA A 78 -13.07 9.80 7.39
CA ALA A 78 -12.57 11.17 7.26
C ALA A 78 -13.52 12.12 6.51
N LEU A 79 -14.46 11.55 5.75
CA LEU A 79 -15.65 12.22 5.25
C LEU A 79 -16.81 11.66 6.06
N ASP A 80 -17.61 12.51 6.68
CA ASP A 80 -18.91 12.06 7.19
C ASP A 80 -19.79 11.76 5.96
N VAL A 81 -19.68 10.53 5.46
CA VAL A 81 -20.38 10.08 4.26
C VAL A 81 -21.90 10.21 4.45
N ALA A 82 -22.40 10.09 5.69
CA ALA A 82 -23.81 10.27 6.00
C ALA A 82 -24.25 11.75 5.88
N ALA A 83 -23.33 12.71 6.02
CA ALA A 83 -23.56 14.13 5.81
C ALA A 83 -23.36 14.58 4.34
N ILE A 84 -23.01 13.68 3.43
CA ILE A 84 -22.98 13.99 2.00
C ILE A 84 -24.41 13.89 1.48
N ASP A 85 -25.07 15.04 1.33
CA ASP A 85 -26.30 15.09 0.55
C ASP A 85 -26.00 14.68 -0.90
N ALA A 86 -26.59 13.57 -1.32
CA ALA A 86 -26.49 13.11 -2.70
C ALA A 86 -27.13 14.12 -3.66
N ARG A 87 -28.12 14.90 -3.20
CA ARG A 87 -28.71 15.99 -3.97
C ARG A 87 -27.70 17.14 -4.02
N GLY A 88 -27.29 17.51 -5.23
CA GLY A 88 -26.29 18.56 -5.45
C GLY A 88 -24.83 18.14 -5.26
N THR A 89 -24.54 16.85 -5.07
CA THR A 89 -23.16 16.32 -5.08
C THR A 89 -22.92 15.48 -6.34
N ALA A 90 -21.80 15.70 -7.03
CA ALA A 90 -21.37 14.88 -8.15
C ALA A 90 -19.95 14.38 -8.00
N LEU A 91 -19.62 13.27 -8.68
CA LEU A 91 -18.28 12.71 -8.77
C LEU A 91 -17.65 13.10 -10.12
N LEU A 92 -16.50 13.76 -10.08
CA LEU A 92 -15.66 13.99 -11.27
C LEU A 92 -14.83 12.74 -11.55
N TYR A 93 -15.37 11.84 -12.38
CA TYR A 93 -14.71 10.59 -12.74
C TYR A 93 -15.28 10.02 -14.05
N PRO A 94 -14.43 9.61 -15.01
CA PRO A 94 -14.92 9.07 -16.27
C PRO A 94 -15.57 7.69 -16.09
N GLY A 95 -16.58 7.40 -16.90
CA GLY A 95 -17.30 6.13 -16.96
C GLY A 95 -18.31 6.13 -18.11
N GLU A 96 -18.92 4.99 -18.39
CA GLU A 96 -19.90 4.84 -19.47
C GLU A 96 -21.13 5.73 -19.24
N ASP A 97 -21.69 5.71 -18.03
CA ASP A 97 -22.83 6.58 -17.67
C ASP A 97 -22.41 8.00 -17.22
N ALA A 98 -21.19 8.43 -17.50
CA ALA A 98 -20.73 9.76 -17.08
C ALA A 98 -21.22 10.85 -18.04
N ILE A 99 -21.91 11.85 -17.50
CA ILE A 99 -22.43 13.01 -18.23
C ILE A 99 -21.28 14.00 -18.45
N GLU A 100 -21.19 14.57 -19.64
CA GLU A 100 -20.22 15.63 -19.89
C GLU A 100 -20.57 16.87 -19.07
N ILE A 101 -19.59 17.42 -18.34
CA ILE A 101 -19.83 18.51 -17.39
C ILE A 101 -20.47 19.76 -18.04
N GLY A 102 -20.18 20.04 -19.30
CA GLY A 102 -20.75 21.16 -20.05
C GLY A 102 -22.20 20.94 -20.50
N ALA A 103 -22.67 19.70 -20.52
CA ALA A 103 -24.04 19.34 -20.88
C ALA A 103 -25.01 19.44 -19.68
N VAL A 104 -24.51 19.67 -18.46
CA VAL A 104 -25.34 19.80 -17.27
C VAL A 104 -26.01 21.18 -17.25
N PRO A 105 -27.36 21.25 -17.23
CA PRO A 105 -28.09 22.52 -17.11
C PRO A 105 -27.67 23.29 -15.86
N GLU A 106 -27.66 24.63 -15.93
CA GLU A 106 -27.20 25.48 -14.82
C GLU A 106 -27.96 25.20 -13.51
N SER A 107 -29.27 24.99 -13.60
CA SER A 107 -30.15 24.64 -12.47
C SER A 107 -29.83 23.30 -11.80
N GLU A 108 -29.10 22.41 -12.50
CA GLU A 108 -28.75 21.06 -12.05
C GLU A 108 -27.27 20.92 -11.71
N ARG A 109 -26.49 22.00 -11.81
CA ARG A 109 -25.06 21.98 -11.50
C ARG A 109 -24.83 21.62 -10.03
N PRO A 110 -23.87 20.74 -9.73
CA PRO A 110 -23.62 20.32 -8.36
C PRO A 110 -23.06 21.46 -7.51
N ALA A 111 -23.60 21.61 -6.31
CA ALA A 111 -23.04 22.46 -5.26
C ALA A 111 -21.72 21.88 -4.69
N ARG A 112 -21.49 20.57 -4.84
CA ARG A 112 -20.27 19.88 -4.40
C ARG A 112 -19.73 18.93 -5.47
N LEU A 113 -18.44 19.01 -5.73
CA LEU A 113 -17.73 18.11 -6.65
C LEU A 113 -16.68 17.29 -5.91
N ILE A 114 -16.82 15.96 -5.99
CA ILE A 114 -15.85 15.01 -5.45
C ILE A 114 -14.84 14.66 -6.54
N VAL A 115 -13.55 14.73 -6.22
CA VAL A 115 -12.44 14.45 -7.15
C VAL A 115 -11.52 13.41 -6.55
N LEU A 116 -11.15 12.39 -7.31
CA LEU A 116 -10.23 11.35 -6.85
C LEU A 116 -8.78 11.73 -7.16
N ASP A 117 -7.89 11.72 -6.16
CA ASP A 117 -6.46 11.98 -6.30
C ASP A 117 -5.65 10.68 -6.15
N GLY A 118 -4.94 10.32 -7.21
CA GLY A 118 -4.23 9.06 -7.35
C GLY A 118 -3.68 8.86 -8.75
N THR A 119 -2.73 7.95 -8.91
CA THR A 119 -2.49 7.35 -10.24
C THR A 119 -3.74 6.61 -10.70
N TRP A 120 -3.91 6.35 -12.00
CA TRP A 120 -5.10 5.66 -12.52
C TRP A 120 -5.45 4.35 -11.80
N PRO A 121 -4.49 3.43 -11.52
CA PRO A 121 -4.79 2.25 -10.71
C PRO A 121 -5.20 2.57 -9.27
N GLN A 122 -4.65 3.62 -8.67
CA GLN A 122 -5.02 4.05 -7.32
C GLN A 122 -6.42 4.68 -7.29
N SER A 123 -6.75 5.52 -8.27
CA SER A 123 -8.06 6.15 -8.41
C SER A 123 -9.16 5.11 -8.65
N LYS A 124 -8.91 4.11 -9.51
CA LYS A 124 -9.79 2.94 -9.67
C LYS A 124 -10.02 2.18 -8.36
N ARG A 125 -8.96 2.02 -7.54
CA ARG A 125 -9.09 1.39 -6.22
C ARG A 125 -9.86 2.25 -5.23
N LEU A 126 -9.69 3.57 -5.25
CA LEU A 126 -10.49 4.50 -4.45
C LEU A 126 -11.96 4.37 -4.82
N TYR A 127 -12.28 4.38 -6.10
CA TYR A 127 -13.64 4.22 -6.60
C TYR A 127 -14.25 2.87 -6.18
N ALA A 128 -13.53 1.76 -6.37
CA ALA A 128 -14.01 0.43 -6.01
C ALA A 128 -14.17 0.24 -4.48
N ALA A 129 -13.28 0.82 -3.68
CA ALA A 129 -13.29 0.68 -2.23
C ALA A 129 -14.32 1.58 -1.52
N ASN A 130 -14.99 2.48 -2.24
CA ASN A 130 -15.96 3.43 -1.69
C ASN A 130 -17.30 3.33 -2.44
N PRO A 131 -18.14 2.31 -2.15
CA PRO A 131 -19.38 2.07 -2.89
C PRO A 131 -20.36 3.25 -2.89
N TRP A 132 -20.33 4.10 -1.87
CA TRP A 132 -21.15 5.32 -1.81
C TRP A 132 -20.86 6.29 -2.97
N LEU A 133 -19.67 6.23 -3.58
CA LEU A 133 -19.35 7.01 -4.79
C LEU A 133 -20.17 6.55 -6.01
N HIS A 134 -20.66 5.30 -6.02
CA HIS A 134 -21.39 4.73 -7.15
C HIS A 134 -22.82 5.26 -7.21
N ALA A 135 -23.34 5.76 -6.10
CA ALA A 135 -24.66 6.39 -6.00
C ALA A 135 -24.67 7.85 -6.48
N LEU A 136 -23.50 8.45 -6.73
CA LEU A 136 -23.40 9.85 -7.15
C LEU A 136 -23.48 9.98 -8.68
N PRO A 137 -24.10 11.04 -9.21
CA PRO A 137 -24.00 11.37 -10.62
C PRO A 137 -22.52 11.57 -11.00
N ARG A 138 -22.10 10.94 -12.10
CA ARG A 138 -20.72 11.04 -12.59
C ARG A 138 -20.63 12.09 -13.68
N LEU A 139 -19.70 13.02 -13.50
CA LEU A 139 -19.34 14.02 -14.49
C LEU A 139 -17.99 13.67 -15.10
N ARG A 140 -17.89 13.81 -16.42
CA ARG A 140 -16.63 13.70 -17.17
C ARG A 140 -16.25 15.04 -17.78
N LEU A 141 -14.95 15.26 -17.91
CA LEU A 141 -14.39 16.37 -18.66
C LEU A 141 -14.20 15.95 -20.12
N ALA A 142 -14.30 16.91 -21.03
CA ALA A 142 -13.86 16.79 -22.41
C ALA A 142 -12.71 17.80 -22.62
N PRO A 143 -11.47 17.46 -22.21
CA PRO A 143 -10.34 18.37 -22.40
C PRO A 143 -10.03 18.55 -23.88
N ASP A 144 -9.85 19.80 -24.29
CA ASP A 144 -9.43 20.22 -25.63
C ASP A 144 -7.91 20.11 -25.83
N ARG A 145 -7.16 20.00 -24.72
CA ARG A 145 -5.70 19.92 -24.69
C ARG A 145 -5.22 18.84 -23.73
N PRO A 146 -4.10 18.17 -24.02
CA PRO A 146 -3.50 17.22 -23.09
C PRO A 146 -2.96 17.93 -21.85
N SER A 147 -2.77 17.17 -20.78
CA SER A 147 -2.17 17.66 -19.54
C SER A 147 -0.79 18.30 -19.78
N ALA A 148 -0.55 19.45 -19.16
CA ALA A 148 0.75 20.10 -19.11
C ALA A 148 1.71 19.42 -18.11
N TRP A 149 1.26 18.36 -17.42
CA TRP A 149 2.09 17.63 -16.47
C TRP A 149 3.21 16.85 -17.17
N ARG A 150 4.46 17.24 -16.93
CA ARG A 150 5.64 16.66 -17.62
C ARG A 150 6.40 15.64 -16.80
N VAL A 151 6.12 15.55 -15.50
CA VAL A 151 6.81 14.65 -14.55
C VAL A 151 6.19 13.25 -14.50
N ARG A 152 4.88 13.12 -14.75
CA ARG A 152 4.11 11.88 -14.81
C ARG A 152 3.33 11.88 -16.11
N LEU A 153 3.63 10.94 -17.00
CA LEU A 153 2.90 10.80 -18.25
C LEU A 153 1.49 10.24 -17.97
N PRO A 154 0.43 10.91 -18.44
CA PRO A 154 -0.91 10.33 -18.40
C PRO A 154 -1.00 9.10 -19.31
N PRO A 155 -1.89 8.13 -19.02
CA PRO A 155 -2.05 6.94 -19.85
C PRO A 155 -2.73 7.24 -21.18
N ARG A 156 -3.46 8.35 -21.29
CA ARG A 156 -4.12 8.83 -22.51
C ARG A 156 -4.14 10.36 -22.54
N PRO A 157 -4.19 11.01 -23.71
CA PRO A 157 -4.13 12.48 -23.83
C PRO A 157 -5.22 13.22 -23.04
N GLU A 158 -6.41 12.65 -22.94
CA GLU A 158 -7.57 13.19 -22.23
C GLU A 158 -7.47 13.10 -20.69
N CYS A 159 -6.41 12.47 -20.18
CA CYS A 159 -6.22 12.32 -18.74
C CYS A 159 -5.46 13.54 -18.19
N LEU A 160 -6.16 14.35 -17.42
CA LEU A 160 -5.60 15.49 -16.73
C LEU A 160 -5.08 15.13 -15.33
N SER A 161 -4.24 16.00 -14.78
CA SER A 161 -3.93 15.93 -13.37
C SER A 161 -5.04 16.46 -12.48
N THR A 162 -5.03 16.11 -11.20
CA THR A 162 -6.06 16.52 -10.24
C THR A 162 -6.30 18.04 -10.22
N ILE A 163 -5.25 18.86 -10.28
CA ILE A 163 -5.41 20.32 -10.30
C ILE A 163 -6.00 20.82 -11.62
N GLU A 164 -5.53 20.30 -12.75
CA GLU A 164 -6.08 20.67 -14.07
C GLU A 164 -7.55 20.24 -14.20
N SER A 165 -7.90 19.06 -13.71
CA SER A 165 -9.28 18.57 -13.68
C SER A 165 -10.19 19.48 -12.86
N ILE A 166 -9.74 19.92 -11.68
CA ILE A 166 -10.50 20.84 -10.82
C ILE A 166 -10.66 22.21 -11.50
N VAL A 167 -9.58 22.75 -12.09
CA VAL A 167 -9.61 24.04 -12.79
C VAL A 167 -10.59 23.99 -13.97
N GLN A 168 -10.49 22.96 -14.81
CA GLN A 168 -11.40 22.81 -15.94
C GLN A 168 -12.85 22.66 -15.48
N ALA A 169 -13.10 21.87 -14.42
CA ALA A 169 -14.45 21.71 -13.89
C ALA A 169 -15.03 23.04 -13.39
N LEU A 170 -14.26 23.82 -12.62
CA LEU A 170 -14.73 25.11 -12.08
C LEU A 170 -15.02 26.13 -13.18
N ARG A 171 -14.21 26.18 -14.26
CA ARG A 171 -14.50 27.05 -15.41
C ARG A 171 -15.85 26.74 -16.08
N VAL A 172 -16.21 25.45 -16.15
CA VAL A 172 -17.49 25.04 -16.74
C VAL A 172 -18.66 25.25 -15.77
N LEU A 173 -18.47 24.97 -14.48
CA LEU A 173 -19.54 25.07 -13.49
C LEU A 173 -19.87 26.52 -13.11
N GLU A 174 -18.90 27.42 -13.19
CA GLU A 174 -19.00 28.78 -12.68
C GLU A 174 -18.45 29.85 -13.66
N PRO A 175 -18.89 29.87 -14.93
CA PRO A 175 -18.29 30.73 -15.96
C PRO A 175 -18.37 32.23 -15.63
N ASP A 176 -19.46 32.66 -14.98
CA ASP A 176 -19.72 34.08 -14.71
C ASP A 176 -19.20 34.57 -13.34
N THR A 177 -18.48 33.73 -12.59
CA THR A 177 -17.93 34.13 -11.28
C THR A 177 -16.82 35.18 -11.47
N PRO A 178 -16.98 36.41 -10.94
CA PRO A 178 -16.00 37.47 -11.13
C PRO A 178 -14.62 37.09 -10.59
N GLY A 179 -13.57 37.28 -11.40
CA GLY A 179 -12.19 36.98 -11.01
C GLY A 179 -11.83 35.50 -10.91
N LEU A 180 -12.79 34.57 -11.11
CA LEU A 180 -12.53 33.13 -11.03
C LEU A 180 -11.48 32.70 -12.05
N HIS A 181 -11.67 33.05 -13.33
CA HIS A 181 -10.77 32.66 -14.41
C HIS A 181 -9.32 33.10 -14.14
N ALA A 182 -9.12 34.37 -13.79
CA ALA A 182 -7.79 34.90 -13.46
C ALA A 182 -7.17 34.19 -12.23
N GLY A 183 -7.97 33.88 -11.21
CA GLY A 183 -7.50 33.14 -10.04
C GLY A 183 -7.11 31.70 -10.38
N LEU A 184 -7.89 31.02 -11.22
CA LEU A 184 -7.59 29.67 -11.69
C LEU A 184 -6.36 29.64 -12.60
N ASP A 185 -6.14 30.68 -13.42
CA ASP A 185 -4.94 30.86 -14.23
C ASP A 185 -3.70 30.98 -13.35
N ALA A 186 -3.75 31.86 -12.33
CA ALA A 186 -2.66 32.00 -11.36
C ALA A 186 -2.36 30.67 -10.61
N LEU A 187 -3.38 29.86 -10.35
CA LEU A 187 -3.25 28.54 -9.74
C LEU A 187 -2.57 27.53 -10.69
N LEU A 188 -2.90 27.56 -11.98
CA LEU A 188 -2.21 26.78 -13.02
C LEU A 188 -0.77 27.25 -13.23
N ASP A 189 -0.50 28.55 -13.15
CA ASP A 189 0.86 29.07 -13.24
C ASP A 189 1.74 28.58 -12.09
N ALA A 190 1.19 28.50 -10.87
CA ALA A 190 1.89 27.89 -9.74
C ALA A 190 2.17 26.39 -9.98
N PHE A 191 1.23 25.68 -10.60
CA PHE A 191 1.43 24.29 -11.04
C PHE A 191 2.53 24.18 -12.10
N HIS A 192 2.54 25.03 -13.12
CA HIS A 192 3.56 25.06 -14.16
C HIS A 192 4.96 25.35 -13.59
N ARG A 193 5.10 26.36 -12.71
CA ARG A 193 6.37 26.63 -12.00
C ARG A 193 6.84 25.44 -11.19
N MET A 194 5.94 24.73 -10.50
CA MET A 194 6.28 23.51 -9.76
C MET A 194 6.79 22.40 -10.70
N ASN A 195 6.12 22.22 -11.84
CA ASN A 195 6.49 21.24 -12.86
C ASN A 195 7.86 21.57 -13.47
N GLU A 196 8.12 22.83 -13.81
CA GLU A 196 9.41 23.33 -14.31
C GLU A 196 10.54 23.09 -13.32
N ARG A 197 10.37 23.47 -12.04
CA ARG A 197 11.36 23.22 -10.98
C ARG A 197 11.68 21.74 -10.86
N THR A 198 10.66 20.88 -10.95
CA THR A 198 10.83 19.43 -10.88
C THR A 198 11.57 18.87 -12.11
N VAL A 199 11.20 19.30 -13.32
CA VAL A 199 11.87 18.89 -14.57
C VAL A 199 13.31 19.37 -14.60
N ALA A 200 13.57 20.62 -14.18
CA ALA A 200 14.92 21.17 -14.06
C ALA A 200 15.76 20.36 -13.06
N PHE A 201 15.19 20.01 -11.91
CA PHE A 201 15.83 19.13 -10.94
C PHE A 201 16.13 17.75 -11.52
N MET A 202 15.18 17.12 -12.23
CA MET A 202 15.38 15.82 -12.88
C MET A 202 16.47 15.89 -13.95
N ARG A 203 16.51 16.94 -14.76
CA ARG A 203 17.56 17.18 -15.79
C ARG A 203 18.94 17.41 -15.18
N ALA A 204 19.02 18.18 -14.09
CA ALA A 204 20.26 18.38 -13.35
C ALA A 204 20.72 17.08 -12.67
N ALA A 205 19.78 16.29 -12.13
CA ALA A 205 20.05 15.00 -11.54
C ALA A 205 20.48 13.94 -12.56
N THR A 206 20.06 14.01 -13.82
CA THR A 206 20.57 13.10 -14.88
C THR A 206 22.02 13.37 -15.28
N ARG A 207 22.65 14.49 -14.86
CA ARG A 207 24.08 14.78 -15.08
C ARG A 207 25.00 14.31 -13.97
N THR A 208 24.45 13.81 -12.87
CA THR A 208 25.21 13.04 -11.90
C THR A 208 24.36 11.82 -11.59
N PRO A 209 24.70 10.62 -12.11
CA PRO A 209 24.15 9.44 -11.51
C PRO A 209 24.62 9.52 -10.05
N ARG A 210 23.72 9.93 -9.16
CA ARG A 210 23.62 9.25 -7.89
C ARG A 210 23.26 7.82 -8.29
N HIS A 211 24.29 7.05 -8.65
CA HIS A 211 24.55 5.87 -7.86
C HIS A 211 24.32 6.36 -6.43
N LEU A 212 23.11 6.12 -5.93
CA LEU A 212 22.99 5.68 -4.57
C LEU A 212 24.02 4.56 -4.54
N ARG A 213 25.28 4.86 -4.19
CA ARG A 213 26.14 3.88 -3.54
C ARG A 213 25.16 3.22 -2.60
N PRO A 214 24.83 1.93 -2.80
CA PRO A 214 23.84 1.25 -1.98
C PRO A 214 24.18 1.69 -0.58
N ARG A 215 23.31 2.52 0.02
CA ARG A 215 23.64 3.12 1.30
C ARG A 215 23.85 1.89 2.14
N GLN A 216 25.10 1.60 2.51
CA GLN A 216 25.47 0.36 3.14
C GLN A 216 24.78 0.49 4.49
N ARG A 217 23.52 0.04 4.53
CA ARG A 217 22.73 0.06 5.74
C ARG A 217 23.48 -0.93 6.57
N GLU A 218 24.18 -0.44 7.59
CA GLU A 218 24.59 -1.28 8.69
C GLU A 218 23.43 -2.22 8.95
N SER A 219 23.72 -3.52 8.92
CA SER A 219 22.71 -4.57 9.03
C SER A 219 21.77 -4.18 10.15
N ARG A 220 20.52 -3.88 9.82
CA ARG A 220 19.53 -3.51 10.84
C ARG A 220 19.46 -4.70 11.80
N ARG A 221 19.54 -4.42 13.10
CA ARG A 221 19.42 -5.43 14.14
C ARG A 221 18.21 -6.33 13.84
N LEU A 222 18.42 -7.64 13.97
CA LEU A 222 17.34 -8.59 13.83
C LEU A 222 16.33 -8.38 14.98
N PRO A 223 15.03 -8.67 14.77
CA PRO A 223 14.05 -8.57 15.85
C PRO A 223 14.46 -9.45 17.03
N HIS A 224 14.39 -8.93 18.27
CA HIS A 224 14.76 -9.69 19.47
C HIS A 224 13.94 -10.99 19.60
N GLU A 225 12.68 -10.97 19.17
CA GLU A 225 11.77 -12.12 19.20
C GLU A 225 12.26 -13.28 18.33
N LEU A 226 13.13 -13.01 17.33
CA LEU A 226 13.78 -14.06 16.56
C LEU A 226 14.61 -14.96 17.47
N PHE A 227 15.14 -14.47 18.59
CA PHE A 227 15.97 -15.22 19.54
C PHE A 227 15.17 -15.80 20.70
N ALA A 228 13.83 -15.71 20.66
CA ALA A 228 13.00 -16.28 21.70
C ALA A 228 13.25 -17.81 21.82
N PRO A 229 13.39 -18.34 23.03
CA PRO A 229 13.67 -19.78 23.23
C PRO A 229 12.55 -20.67 22.66
N ARG A 230 11.31 -20.17 22.62
CA ARG A 230 10.15 -20.85 22.03
C ARG A 230 9.73 -20.22 20.70
N LEU A 231 10.66 -20.12 19.75
CA LEU A 231 10.33 -19.70 18.39
C LEU A 231 9.72 -20.86 17.58
N LEU A 232 8.49 -20.66 17.14
CA LEU A 232 7.72 -21.62 16.37
C LEU A 232 7.56 -21.14 14.94
N VAL A 233 8.13 -21.87 13.98
CA VAL A 233 7.97 -21.58 12.55
C VAL A 233 6.73 -22.28 12.03
N VAL A 234 5.86 -21.55 11.33
CA VAL A 234 4.56 -22.04 10.88
C VAL A 234 4.34 -21.81 9.39
N HIS A 235 3.63 -22.74 8.75
CA HIS A 235 3.14 -22.63 7.39
C HIS A 235 1.78 -23.30 7.22
N GLY A 236 0.97 -22.75 6.31
CA GLY A 236 -0.36 -23.27 6.01
C GLY A 236 -0.71 -23.16 4.55
N GLU A 237 -1.29 -24.23 4.02
CA GLU A 237 -1.95 -24.24 2.72
C GLU A 237 -3.43 -23.95 2.89
N VAL A 238 -3.97 -23.04 2.08
CA VAL A 238 -5.36 -22.56 2.17
C VAL A 238 -6.14 -22.96 0.92
N PRO A 239 -7.47 -23.08 0.98
CA PRO A 239 -8.30 -23.29 -0.20
C PRO A 239 -8.07 -22.20 -1.27
N ALA A 240 -8.04 -22.59 -2.55
CA ALA A 240 -7.95 -21.63 -3.66
C ALA A 240 -9.25 -20.82 -3.83
N THR A 241 -10.38 -21.43 -3.46
CA THR A 241 -11.73 -20.85 -3.42
C THR A 241 -12.39 -21.24 -2.09
N GLY A 242 -13.29 -20.40 -1.57
CA GLY A 242 -13.93 -20.61 -0.27
C GLY A 242 -13.45 -19.62 0.80
N ASP A 243 -13.62 -19.96 2.08
CA ASP A 243 -13.20 -19.09 3.17
C ASP A 243 -11.67 -19.03 3.24
N ALA A 244 -11.10 -17.83 3.02
CA ALA A 244 -9.66 -17.60 3.02
C ALA A 244 -9.00 -17.77 4.41
N ARG A 245 -9.81 -17.95 5.47
CA ARG A 245 -9.40 -18.28 6.84
C ARG A 245 -9.31 -19.78 7.08
N GLU A 246 -9.95 -20.60 6.23
CA GLU A 246 -9.80 -22.05 6.29
C GLU A 246 -8.39 -22.45 5.86
N VAL A 247 -7.87 -23.47 6.54
CA VAL A 247 -6.58 -24.09 6.24
C VAL A 247 -6.86 -25.53 5.86
N LEU A 248 -6.14 -26.07 4.88
CA LEU A 248 -6.22 -27.48 4.47
C LEU A 248 -5.10 -28.30 5.10
N HIS A 249 -3.90 -27.71 5.20
CA HIS A 249 -2.72 -28.36 5.76
C HIS A 249 -1.90 -27.34 6.54
N TRP A 250 -1.82 -27.52 7.86
CA TRP A 250 -1.11 -26.66 8.80
C TRP A 250 0.08 -27.40 9.38
N VAL A 251 1.28 -26.82 9.26
CA VAL A 251 2.52 -27.41 9.76
C VAL A 251 3.27 -26.39 10.60
N ALA A 252 3.80 -26.83 11.73
CA ALA A 252 4.62 -26.02 12.61
C ALA A 252 5.82 -26.80 13.15
N ALA A 253 6.91 -26.09 13.43
CA ALA A 253 8.13 -26.68 13.96
C ALA A 253 8.84 -25.71 14.90
N HIS A 254 9.33 -26.21 16.03
CA HIS A 254 10.25 -25.46 16.88
C HIS A 254 11.60 -25.28 16.18
N VAL A 255 12.18 -24.09 16.29
CA VAL A 255 13.47 -23.79 15.65
C VAL A 255 14.63 -24.56 16.29
N ASP A 256 14.67 -24.71 17.61
CA ASP A 256 15.80 -25.33 18.33
C ASP A 256 15.56 -26.78 18.78
N GLY A 257 14.36 -27.33 18.56
CA GLY A 257 14.00 -28.67 19.02
C GLY A 257 13.62 -29.62 17.88
N ASP A 258 13.18 -30.82 18.25
CA ASP A 258 12.62 -31.83 17.34
C ASP A 258 11.10 -31.87 17.34
N ASP A 259 10.46 -31.07 18.21
CA ASP A 259 9.01 -30.96 18.27
C ASP A 259 8.43 -30.37 16.97
N ARG A 260 7.53 -31.15 16.36
CA ARG A 260 6.83 -30.81 15.12
C ARG A 260 5.33 -31.01 15.30
N PHE A 261 4.57 -30.27 14.51
CA PHE A 261 3.11 -30.34 14.47
C PHE A 261 2.64 -30.40 13.02
N GLU A 262 1.68 -31.28 12.78
CA GLU A 262 0.92 -31.34 11.54
C GLU A 262 -0.57 -31.46 11.86
N SER A 263 -1.37 -30.77 11.05
CA SER A 263 -2.81 -30.89 11.01
C SER A 263 -3.28 -30.84 9.57
N ILE A 264 -3.96 -31.89 9.13
CA ILE A 264 -4.75 -31.89 7.90
C ILE A 264 -6.19 -31.60 8.33
N VAL A 265 -6.75 -30.51 7.80
CA VAL A 265 -8.04 -29.98 8.23
C VAL A 265 -9.06 -30.23 7.13
N ARG A 266 -10.21 -30.77 7.54
CA ARG A 266 -11.30 -31.07 6.62
C ARG A 266 -11.89 -29.78 6.07
N SER A 267 -11.90 -29.67 4.74
CA SER A 267 -12.57 -28.58 4.06
C SER A 267 -14.08 -28.63 4.27
N THR A 268 -14.67 -27.52 4.69
CA THR A 268 -16.11 -27.36 4.96
C THR A 268 -16.76 -26.32 4.05
N SER A 269 -15.97 -25.40 3.47
CA SER A 269 -16.49 -24.35 2.60
C SER A 269 -16.61 -24.78 1.14
N CYS A 270 -15.58 -25.43 0.61
CA CYS A 270 -15.53 -25.91 -0.78
C CYS A 270 -14.48 -27.02 -0.94
N PRO A 271 -14.81 -28.17 -1.56
CA PRO A 271 -13.83 -29.22 -1.80
C PRO A 271 -12.66 -28.70 -2.68
N PRO A 272 -11.40 -28.90 -2.28
CA PRO A 272 -10.27 -28.48 -3.09
C PRO A 272 -10.23 -29.25 -4.41
N SER A 273 -9.86 -28.55 -5.50
CA SER A 273 -9.73 -29.18 -6.81
C SER A 273 -8.57 -30.18 -6.84
N ALA A 274 -8.63 -31.17 -7.73
CA ALA A 274 -7.54 -32.13 -7.93
C ALA A 274 -6.19 -31.43 -8.25
N GLY A 275 -6.23 -30.35 -9.03
CA GLY A 275 -5.04 -29.55 -9.34
C GLY A 275 -4.47 -28.84 -8.11
N GLN A 276 -5.32 -28.35 -7.20
CA GLN A 276 -4.87 -27.77 -5.95
C GLN A 276 -4.25 -28.84 -5.03
N LEU A 277 -4.89 -30.00 -4.89
CA LEU A 277 -4.40 -31.12 -4.07
C LEU A 277 -3.03 -31.60 -4.56
N ALA A 278 -2.87 -31.77 -5.88
CA ALA A 278 -1.57 -32.09 -6.49
C ALA A 278 -0.51 -31.01 -6.24
N HIS A 279 -0.90 -29.73 -6.27
CA HIS A 279 0.00 -28.62 -6.00
C HIS A 279 0.49 -28.60 -4.55
N ILE A 280 -0.40 -28.79 -3.58
CA ILE A 280 -0.06 -28.80 -2.15
C ILE A 280 0.53 -30.15 -1.72
N GLY A 281 0.38 -31.21 -2.52
CA GLY A 281 0.92 -32.54 -2.26
C GLY A 281 0.23 -33.26 -1.10
N VAL A 282 -1.10 -33.12 -1.00
CA VAL A 282 -1.94 -33.78 0.01
C VAL A 282 -3.06 -34.53 -0.71
N ASP A 283 -3.38 -35.74 -0.25
CA ASP A 283 -4.39 -36.59 -0.88
C ASP A 283 -5.81 -36.13 -0.56
N ALA A 284 -6.74 -36.27 -1.52
CA ALA A 284 -8.14 -35.90 -1.34
C ALA A 284 -8.79 -36.62 -0.15
N LEU A 285 -8.42 -37.90 0.05
CA LEU A 285 -8.93 -38.71 1.15
C LEU A 285 -8.43 -38.22 2.51
N ASP A 286 -7.19 -37.75 2.59
CA ASP A 286 -6.62 -37.20 3.83
C ASP A 286 -7.31 -35.89 4.21
N VAL A 287 -7.57 -35.01 3.23
CA VAL A 287 -8.36 -33.79 3.47
C VAL A 287 -9.79 -34.15 3.89
N ALA A 288 -10.45 -35.09 3.21
CA ALA A 288 -11.81 -35.50 3.56
C ALA A 288 -11.91 -36.11 4.98
N ARG A 289 -10.89 -36.85 5.39
CA ARG A 289 -10.76 -37.45 6.74
C ARG A 289 -10.10 -36.54 7.76
N GLY A 290 -9.70 -35.33 7.35
CA GLY A 290 -9.03 -34.35 8.19
C GLY A 290 -9.85 -34.00 9.43
N GLU A 291 -9.18 -33.43 10.42
CA GLU A 291 -9.83 -32.99 11.65
C GLU A 291 -10.66 -31.72 11.41
N SER A 292 -11.55 -31.40 12.36
CA SER A 292 -12.30 -30.14 12.28
C SER A 292 -11.38 -28.95 12.54
N HIS A 293 -11.74 -27.79 12.00
CA HIS A 293 -11.02 -26.54 12.26
C HIS A 293 -10.85 -26.27 13.76
N ALA A 294 -11.89 -26.51 14.56
CA ALA A 294 -11.84 -26.34 16.02
C ALA A 294 -10.85 -27.30 16.70
N ALA A 295 -10.80 -28.57 16.28
CA ALA A 295 -9.85 -29.55 16.80
C ALA A 295 -8.40 -29.16 16.45
N SER A 296 -8.17 -28.69 15.23
CA SER A 296 -6.87 -28.18 14.77
C SER A 296 -6.42 -26.98 15.62
N CYS A 297 -7.31 -26.00 15.85
CA CYS A 297 -7.02 -24.85 16.72
C CYS A 297 -6.62 -25.30 18.13
N ALA A 298 -7.38 -26.20 18.75
CA ALA A 298 -7.11 -26.68 20.10
C ALA A 298 -5.77 -27.41 20.20
N ARG A 299 -5.47 -28.32 19.27
CA ARG A 299 -4.19 -29.03 19.24
C ARG A 299 -3.01 -28.10 18.94
N PHE A 300 -3.19 -27.15 18.03
CA PHE A 300 -2.15 -26.18 17.70
C PHE A 300 -1.84 -25.27 18.89
N ALA A 301 -2.86 -24.81 19.62
CA ALA A 301 -2.68 -24.03 20.83
C ALA A 301 -1.95 -24.81 21.93
N ALA A 302 -2.32 -26.08 22.14
CA ALA A 302 -1.63 -26.97 23.09
C ALA A 302 -0.16 -27.19 22.70
N PHE A 303 0.11 -27.39 21.40
CA PHE A 303 1.45 -27.58 20.88
C PHE A 303 2.31 -26.31 21.01
N ALA A 304 1.78 -25.14 20.64
CA ALA A 304 2.50 -23.89 20.77
C ALA A 304 2.85 -23.61 22.24
N GLY A 305 1.90 -23.87 23.14
CA GLY A 305 2.04 -23.57 24.56
C GLY A 305 2.18 -22.07 24.83
N ASP A 306 2.24 -21.71 26.10
CA ASP A 306 2.29 -20.30 26.51
C ASP A 306 3.64 -19.65 26.20
N GLY A 307 3.59 -18.37 25.79
CA GLY A 307 4.78 -17.58 25.47
C GLY A 307 5.50 -17.98 24.18
N ALA A 308 4.83 -18.70 23.28
CA ALA A 308 5.37 -19.01 21.97
C ALA A 308 5.49 -17.76 21.10
N VAL A 309 6.61 -17.61 20.41
CA VAL A 309 6.78 -16.59 19.37
C VAL A 309 6.54 -17.23 18.02
N LEU A 310 5.65 -16.67 17.21
CA LEU A 310 5.33 -17.22 15.89
C LEU A 310 6.22 -16.61 14.81
N ALA A 311 6.83 -17.45 13.98
CA ALA A 311 7.59 -17.05 12.82
C ALA A 311 6.96 -17.61 11.55
N ALA A 312 6.85 -16.78 10.51
CA ALA A 312 6.52 -17.28 9.18
C ALA A 312 7.21 -16.46 8.09
N TRP A 313 7.31 -17.05 6.90
CA TRP A 313 7.90 -16.37 5.76
C TRP A 313 7.10 -15.15 5.30
N ASN A 314 5.76 -15.22 5.34
CA ASN A 314 4.88 -14.17 4.84
C ASN A 314 3.84 -13.72 5.90
N ALA A 315 3.33 -12.50 5.75
CA ALA A 315 2.41 -11.90 6.72
C ALA A 315 1.03 -12.57 6.76
N ARG A 316 0.58 -13.16 5.65
CA ARG A 316 -0.71 -13.87 5.58
C ARG A 316 -0.70 -15.09 6.50
N THR A 317 0.35 -15.91 6.42
CA THR A 317 0.53 -17.08 7.28
C THR A 317 0.56 -16.69 8.76
N LEU A 318 1.22 -15.58 9.13
CA LEU A 318 1.20 -15.09 10.52
C LEU A 318 -0.20 -14.66 10.99
N ALA A 319 -1.00 -14.07 10.11
CA ALA A 319 -2.37 -13.68 10.44
C ALA A 319 -3.23 -14.91 10.75
N ILE A 320 -3.14 -15.94 9.89
CA ILE A 320 -3.81 -17.23 10.08
C ILE A 320 -3.35 -17.89 11.39
N ALA A 321 -2.04 -17.92 11.66
CA ALA A 321 -1.50 -18.53 12.87
C ALA A 321 -2.07 -17.90 14.15
N ARG A 322 -2.21 -16.57 14.18
CA ARG A 322 -2.81 -15.84 15.31
C ARG A 322 -4.29 -16.14 15.48
N GLU A 323 -5.01 -16.30 14.37
CA GLU A 323 -6.42 -16.68 14.39
C GLU A 323 -6.59 -18.10 14.95
N LEU A 324 -5.81 -19.07 14.45
CA LEU A 324 -5.82 -20.46 14.94
C LEU A 324 -5.45 -20.57 16.42
N LEU A 325 -4.55 -19.71 16.92
CA LEU A 325 -4.19 -19.65 18.33
C LEU A 325 -5.23 -18.96 19.22
N GLY A 326 -6.10 -18.13 18.65
CA GLY A 326 -7.09 -17.36 19.41
C GLY A 326 -6.52 -16.32 20.38
N ARG A 327 -5.20 -16.04 20.33
CA ARG A 327 -4.53 -15.08 21.22
C ARG A 327 -3.43 -14.27 20.54
N ARG A 328 -3.07 -13.15 21.16
CA ARG A 328 -2.03 -12.24 20.64
C ARG A 328 -0.64 -12.69 21.09
N GLU A 329 0.07 -13.37 20.18
CA GLU A 329 1.49 -13.68 20.38
C GLU A 329 2.42 -12.72 19.61
N PRO A 330 3.64 -12.48 20.12
CA PRO A 330 4.69 -11.83 19.36
C PRO A 330 4.97 -12.62 18.07
N CYS A 331 5.31 -11.91 16.98
CA CYS A 331 5.60 -12.58 15.72
C CYS A 331 6.78 -12.00 14.97
N VAL A 332 7.47 -12.89 14.24
CA VAL A 332 8.62 -12.57 13.41
C VAL A 332 8.29 -12.86 11.94
N LEU A 333 8.34 -11.83 11.11
CA LEU A 333 8.24 -11.98 9.66
C LEU A 333 9.63 -12.27 9.08
N LEU A 334 9.92 -13.54 8.79
CA LEU A 334 11.25 -14.00 8.37
C LEU A 334 11.71 -13.31 7.07
N LYS A 335 10.80 -13.07 6.12
CA LYS A 335 11.12 -12.31 4.91
C LYS A 335 11.61 -10.90 5.22
N ALA A 336 10.99 -10.22 6.18
CA ALA A 336 11.41 -8.88 6.59
C ALA A 336 12.77 -8.91 7.31
N ALA A 337 12.98 -9.88 8.21
CA ALA A 337 14.26 -10.07 8.88
C ALA A 337 15.40 -10.33 7.86
N TYR A 338 15.19 -11.25 6.92
CA TYR A 338 16.14 -11.55 5.86
C TYR A 338 16.47 -10.35 4.97
N THR A 339 15.44 -9.66 4.46
CA THR A 339 15.62 -8.47 3.61
C THR A 339 16.29 -7.31 4.33
N ASN A 340 16.02 -7.14 5.63
CA ASN A 340 16.70 -6.16 6.47
C ASN A 340 18.19 -6.49 6.65
N LEU A 341 18.53 -7.77 6.85
CA LEU A 341 19.91 -8.23 7.00
C LEU A 341 20.70 -8.14 5.68
N ARG A 342 20.13 -8.60 4.57
CA ARG A 342 20.79 -8.65 3.25
C ARG A 342 20.71 -7.34 2.46
N GLY A 343 19.88 -6.39 2.86
CA GLY A 343 19.86 -5.04 2.27
C GLY A 343 19.24 -4.97 0.87
N GLY A 344 18.15 -5.70 0.61
CA GLY A 344 17.53 -5.73 -0.72
C GLY A 344 16.16 -6.41 -0.76
N ARG A 345 15.60 -6.58 -1.97
CA ARG A 345 14.42 -7.43 -2.18
C ARG A 345 14.87 -8.89 -2.18
N CYS A 346 14.02 -9.78 -1.66
CA CYS A 346 14.23 -11.22 -1.78
C CYS A 346 13.03 -11.89 -2.45
N GLY A 347 13.32 -12.98 -3.18
CA GLY A 347 12.35 -13.76 -3.94
C GLY A 347 11.48 -14.67 -3.07
N HIS A 348 11.28 -15.90 -3.54
CA HIS A 348 10.57 -16.94 -2.79
C HIS A 348 11.50 -17.56 -1.74
N LEU A 349 10.92 -18.25 -0.76
CA LEU A 349 11.67 -18.88 0.32
C LEU A 349 12.68 -19.92 -0.19
N ALA A 350 12.28 -20.70 -1.20
CA ALA A 350 13.16 -21.66 -1.86
C ALA A 350 14.38 -21.00 -2.52
N ASP A 351 14.21 -19.81 -3.10
CA ASP A 351 15.33 -19.07 -3.72
C ASP A 351 16.32 -18.59 -2.67
N VAL A 352 15.82 -18.17 -1.51
CA VAL A 352 16.66 -17.74 -0.38
C VAL A 352 17.43 -18.92 0.19
N THR A 353 16.75 -20.04 0.42
CA THR A 353 17.39 -21.29 0.87
C THR A 353 18.53 -21.70 -0.07
N ARG A 354 18.30 -21.68 -1.39
CA ARG A 354 19.31 -21.99 -2.41
C ARG A 354 20.45 -20.98 -2.44
N THR A 355 20.12 -19.69 -2.41
CA THR A 355 21.09 -18.58 -2.47
C THR A 355 22.05 -18.60 -1.27
N GLU A 356 21.52 -18.96 -0.11
CA GLU A 356 22.27 -19.03 1.15
C GLU A 356 22.92 -20.40 1.39
N GLY A 357 22.74 -21.37 0.49
CA GLY A 357 23.28 -22.72 0.62
C GLY A 357 22.77 -23.44 1.88
N LEU A 358 21.50 -23.23 2.25
CA LEU A 358 20.91 -23.82 3.45
C LEU A 358 20.32 -25.17 3.14
N GLU A 359 20.58 -26.15 4.01
CA GLU A 359 19.89 -27.42 4.01
C GLU A 359 18.54 -27.28 4.74
N PRO A 360 17.39 -27.45 4.05
CA PRO A 360 16.08 -27.44 4.70
C PRO A 360 15.96 -28.53 5.76
N VAL A 361 15.26 -28.21 6.85
CA VAL A 361 14.92 -29.25 7.84
C VAL A 361 13.87 -30.18 7.25
N VAL A 362 14.19 -31.47 7.14
CA VAL A 362 13.23 -32.48 6.68
C VAL A 362 12.22 -32.73 7.78
N LEU A 363 10.95 -32.47 7.49
CA LEU A 363 9.84 -32.79 8.37
C LEU A 363 9.25 -34.15 7.98
N PRO A 364 8.80 -34.98 8.94
CA PRO A 364 8.27 -36.32 8.69
C PRO A 364 6.82 -36.29 8.15
N PHE A 365 6.48 -35.24 7.40
CA PHE A 365 5.15 -34.91 6.94
C PHE A 365 5.17 -34.79 5.42
N ARG A 366 4.04 -35.11 4.79
CA ARG A 366 3.89 -35.01 3.34
C ARG A 366 3.57 -33.58 2.94
N GLY A 367 3.57 -33.32 1.63
CA GLY A 367 3.09 -32.06 1.08
C GLY A 367 4.02 -30.87 1.22
N ARG A 368 3.60 -29.79 0.57
CA ARG A 368 4.36 -28.56 0.39
C ARG A 368 4.48 -27.76 1.67
N ALA A 369 3.49 -27.82 2.57
CA ALA A 369 3.57 -27.10 3.84
C ALA A 369 4.73 -27.60 4.69
N ALA A 370 4.98 -28.92 4.68
CA ALA A 370 6.10 -29.54 5.36
C ALA A 370 7.45 -29.05 4.79
N VAL A 371 7.61 -29.10 3.47
CA VAL A 371 8.81 -28.61 2.76
C VAL A 371 9.06 -27.12 3.04
N THR A 372 8.01 -26.30 2.95
CA THR A 372 8.10 -24.86 3.14
C THR A 372 8.42 -24.50 4.60
N THR A 373 7.84 -25.22 5.57
CA THR A 373 8.17 -25.06 6.98
C THR A 373 9.63 -25.43 7.24
N GLY A 374 10.11 -26.54 6.67
CA GLY A 374 11.51 -26.97 6.74
C GLY A 374 12.50 -25.93 6.23
N GLN A 375 12.20 -25.33 5.07
CA GLN A 375 12.99 -24.21 4.53
C GLN A 375 12.95 -22.98 5.45
N ALA A 376 11.79 -22.65 6.00
CA ALA A 376 11.63 -21.49 6.87
C ALA A 376 12.37 -21.68 8.21
N VAL A 377 12.41 -22.90 8.75
CA VAL A 377 13.23 -23.24 9.93
C VAL A 377 14.71 -23.06 9.62
N ALA A 378 15.19 -23.55 8.49
CA ALA A 378 16.60 -23.37 8.08
C ALA A 378 16.97 -21.88 7.97
N VAL A 379 16.10 -21.07 7.37
CA VAL A 379 16.29 -19.61 7.30
C VAL A 379 16.25 -18.96 8.70
N ALA A 380 15.35 -19.38 9.59
CA ALA A 380 15.29 -18.85 10.95
C ALA A 380 16.58 -19.16 11.74
N ARG A 381 17.09 -20.38 11.67
CA ARG A 381 18.39 -20.79 12.25
C ARG A 381 19.54 -19.98 11.68
N TRP A 382 19.57 -19.83 10.35
CA TRP A 382 20.58 -19.03 9.67
C TRP A 382 20.54 -17.56 10.12
N LEU A 383 19.35 -16.95 10.24
CA LEU A 383 19.23 -15.57 10.73
C LEU A 383 19.75 -15.44 12.18
N ARG A 384 19.45 -16.40 13.07
CA ARG A 384 19.96 -16.40 14.45
C ARG A 384 21.49 -16.44 14.51
N GLY A 385 22.13 -17.19 13.63
CA GLY A 385 23.59 -17.25 13.52
C GLY A 385 24.26 -15.95 13.06
N ARG A 386 23.50 -14.94 12.60
CA ARG A 386 24.03 -13.70 12.00
C ARG A 386 24.12 -12.52 12.96
N ASP A 387 23.56 -12.63 14.16
CA ASP A 387 23.61 -11.56 15.19
C ASP A 387 24.93 -11.55 15.98
N HIS A 388 25.67 -12.65 15.95
CA HIS A 388 26.96 -12.81 16.66
C HIS A 388 28.17 -12.22 15.90
N ALA A 389 27.95 -11.55 14.76
CA ALA A 389 29.01 -11.02 13.91
C ALA A 389 29.20 -9.50 14.04
N ARG A 390 28.80 -8.88 15.17
CA ARG A 390 29.08 -7.46 15.46
C ARG A 390 29.40 -7.21 16.91
#